data_AF-A0AAD8LA35-F1
#
_entry.id   AF-A0AAD8LA35-F1
#
_cell.length_a   1.000
_cell.length_b   1.000
_cell.length_c   1.000
_cell.angle_alpha   90.00
_cell.angle_beta   90.00
_cell.angle_gamma   90.00
#
_symmetry.space_group_name_H-M   'P 1'
#
loop_
_entity.id
_entity.type
_entity.pdbx_description
1 polymer ?
#
loop_
_entity_poly.entity_id
_entity_poly.type
_entity_poly.pdbx_seq_one_letter_code
_entity_poly.pdbx_strand_id
1 'polypeptide(L)'
;MQDKIRASLNRRRPIPKRGQIMVRIVATAYHSVVSVLSKPTHTTNTFVQSKQKQSKIYIKGRKKGCSSRLMNKTRMDPYSFSSSAAMAQQTWELENNIVTMETPQSSESDAIFYYDESAQAKFQQDKPWVSDPNFFKRVKISALALLKMVVHARSGGTIEVMGLMQGKTDGDAIIVMDAFALPVEGTETRVNAQADAYEYMVEYSQTNKQAGRLENVVGWYHSHPGYGCWLSGIDVSTQMLNQQYQEPFLAVVIDPTRTVSAGKVEIGAFRTYPEGYKPSDEPVSEYQTIPLNKIEDFGVHCKQYYSLDVTYFKSSLDCHLLDLLWNKYWVNTLSSSPLLGNGDYVAGQISDLAEKLEQAEGQLSHSRFGPLIPTPTQRKKGEESQLAKITRDSAKITVEQVHGLMSQVIKDILFNSVRPSHKSQPESSGPEPMVQS
;
A
#
# COMPACT_ATOMS: atom_id res chain seq x y z
N MET A 1 -19.83 -38.26 30.17
CA MET A 1 -19.39 -36.95 29.65
C MET A 1 -18.15 -37.06 28.75
N GLN A 2 -17.23 -37.99 29.03
CA GLN A 2 -16.03 -38.23 28.20
C GLN A 2 -16.30 -38.92 26.84
N ASP A 3 -17.35 -39.74 26.71
CA ASP A 3 -17.65 -40.41 25.42
C ASP A 3 -18.28 -39.49 24.36
N LYS A 4 -18.92 -38.40 24.77
CA LYS A 4 -19.45 -37.38 23.83
C LYS A 4 -18.35 -36.51 23.23
N ILE A 5 -17.21 -36.37 23.90
CA ILE A 5 -16.04 -35.63 23.39
C ILE A 5 -15.31 -36.47 22.33
N ARG A 6 -15.23 -37.79 22.53
CA ARG A 6 -14.58 -38.72 21.59
C ARG A 6 -15.32 -38.83 20.25
N ALA A 7 -16.65 -38.72 20.25
CA ALA A 7 -17.46 -38.72 19.02
C ALA A 7 -17.34 -37.42 18.18
N SER A 8 -16.94 -36.30 18.79
CA SER A 8 -16.73 -35.02 18.10
C SER A 8 -15.42 -34.99 17.30
N LEU A 9 -14.39 -35.71 17.77
CA LEU A 9 -13.05 -35.71 17.17
C LEU A 9 -12.90 -36.56 15.89
N ASN A 10 -13.87 -37.45 15.58
CA ASN A 10 -13.80 -38.37 14.44
C ASN A 10 -14.53 -37.89 13.17
N ARG A 11 -14.99 -36.64 13.10
CA ARG A 11 -15.54 -36.05 11.86
C ARG A 11 -14.58 -35.02 11.25
N ARG A 12 -13.33 -35.43 10.96
CA ARG A 12 -12.42 -34.61 10.14
C ARG A 12 -12.77 -34.74 8.66
N ARG A 13 -13.24 -33.65 8.05
CA ARG A 13 -13.34 -33.52 6.59
C ARG A 13 -11.93 -33.59 5.97
N PRO A 14 -11.76 -34.11 4.76
CA PRO A 14 -10.45 -34.25 4.14
C PRO A 14 -9.73 -32.91 4.01
N ILE A 15 -8.43 -32.91 4.34
CA ILE A 15 -7.52 -31.77 4.26
C ILE A 15 -7.31 -31.43 2.76
N PRO A 16 -7.51 -30.16 2.32
CA PRO A 16 -7.28 -29.78 0.94
C PRO A 16 -5.79 -29.87 0.58
N LYS A 17 -5.45 -30.41 -0.59
CA LYS A 17 -4.07 -30.46 -1.11
C LYS A 17 -3.48 -29.04 -1.20
N ARG A 18 -2.17 -28.88 -0.94
CA ARG A 18 -1.37 -27.63 -0.85
C ARG A 18 -1.82 -26.47 -1.78
N GLY A 19 -2.20 -26.75 -3.04
CA GLY A 19 -2.69 -25.73 -3.98
C GLY A 19 -4.06 -25.12 -3.64
N GLN A 20 -4.97 -25.85 -3.00
CA GLN A 20 -6.30 -25.34 -2.60
C GLN A 20 -6.25 -24.46 -1.34
N ILE A 21 -5.22 -24.61 -0.49
CA ILE A 21 -5.02 -23.79 0.71
C ILE A 21 -4.46 -22.42 0.30
N MET A 22 -3.47 -22.38 -0.59
CA MET A 22 -2.89 -21.13 -1.10
C MET A 22 -3.92 -20.33 -1.92
N VAL A 23 -4.71 -20.99 -2.77
CA VAL A 23 -5.83 -20.34 -3.49
C VAL A 23 -6.91 -19.84 -2.53
N ARG A 24 -7.19 -20.54 -1.42
CA ARG A 24 -8.14 -20.07 -0.40
C ARG A 24 -7.58 -18.91 0.43
N ILE A 25 -6.30 -18.89 0.77
CA ILE A 25 -5.68 -17.79 1.53
C ILE A 25 -5.61 -16.53 0.67
N VAL A 26 -5.16 -16.65 -0.59
CA VAL A 26 -5.17 -15.53 -1.55
C VAL A 26 -6.60 -15.08 -1.83
N ALA A 27 -7.54 -16.01 -2.09
CA ALA A 27 -8.93 -15.64 -2.28
C ALA A 27 -9.54 -14.98 -1.03
N THR A 28 -9.22 -15.41 0.20
CA THR A 28 -9.82 -14.86 1.43
C THR A 28 -9.19 -13.52 1.82
N ALA A 29 -7.86 -13.37 1.67
CA ALA A 29 -7.17 -12.09 1.86
C ALA A 29 -7.67 -11.04 0.84
N TYR A 30 -7.86 -11.43 -0.42
CA TYR A 30 -8.40 -10.54 -1.45
C TYR A 30 -9.92 -10.33 -1.37
N HIS A 31 -10.70 -11.31 -0.91
CA HIS A 31 -12.15 -11.14 -0.69
C HIS A 31 -12.43 -10.27 0.55
N SER A 32 -11.51 -10.21 1.53
CA SER A 32 -11.52 -9.20 2.59
C SER A 32 -11.19 -7.81 2.04
N VAL A 33 -10.21 -7.67 1.14
CA VAL A 33 -9.95 -6.40 0.42
C VAL A 33 -11.20 -5.93 -0.37
N VAL A 34 -11.91 -6.86 -1.01
CA VAL A 34 -13.12 -6.57 -1.81
C VAL A 34 -14.37 -6.35 -0.95
N SER A 35 -14.56 -7.08 0.15
CA SER A 35 -15.70 -6.87 1.06
C SER A 35 -15.58 -5.58 1.89
N VAL A 36 -14.36 -5.11 2.12
CA VAL A 36 -14.06 -3.84 2.82
C VAL A 36 -14.21 -2.63 1.89
N LEU A 37 -14.11 -2.83 0.57
CA LEU A 37 -14.35 -1.81 -0.45
C LEU A 37 -15.82 -1.65 -0.89
N SER A 38 -16.76 -2.40 -0.30
CA SER A 38 -18.15 -2.45 -0.82
C SER A 38 -19.26 -2.57 0.23
N LYS A 39 -19.10 -2.07 1.46
CA LYS A 39 -20.27 -2.00 2.38
C LYS A 39 -21.21 -0.85 1.97
N PRO A 40 -22.48 -1.11 1.59
CA PRO A 40 -23.49 -0.07 1.48
C PRO A 40 -24.04 0.22 2.87
N THR A 41 -24.12 1.51 3.23
CA THR A 41 -24.94 1.96 4.35
C THR A 41 -26.42 1.66 4.06
N HIS A 42 -27.13 1.20 5.09
CA HIS A 42 -28.53 0.81 5.01
C HIS A 42 -29.42 1.90 4.38
N THR A 43 -30.05 1.58 3.26
CA THR A 43 -31.33 2.20 2.87
C THR A 43 -32.17 1.17 2.13
N THR A 44 -33.34 0.89 2.70
CA THR A 44 -34.38 0.02 2.16
C THR A 44 -34.91 0.54 0.84
N ASN A 45 -34.84 -0.26 -0.23
CA ASN A 45 -35.89 -0.25 -1.24
C ASN A 45 -35.94 -1.55 -2.06
N THR A 46 -37.11 -2.18 -2.00
CA THR A 46 -37.61 -3.29 -2.81
C THR A 46 -37.65 -2.95 -4.30
N PHE A 47 -37.14 -3.82 -5.20
CA PHE A 47 -37.87 -4.22 -6.42
C PHE A 47 -37.22 -5.41 -7.18
N VAL A 48 -38.02 -6.48 -7.32
CA VAL A 48 -38.28 -7.39 -8.46
C VAL A 48 -37.12 -8.09 -9.21
N GLN A 49 -37.13 -9.42 -9.06
CA GLN A 49 -36.42 -10.41 -9.87
C GLN A 49 -36.95 -10.49 -11.31
N SER A 50 -36.05 -10.60 -12.29
CA SER A 50 -36.37 -11.25 -13.57
C SER A 50 -35.24 -12.19 -14.02
N LYS A 51 -35.65 -13.37 -14.47
CA LYS A 51 -34.84 -14.56 -14.77
C LYS A 51 -34.06 -14.41 -16.08
N GLN A 52 -32.76 -14.72 -16.08
CA GLN A 52 -31.95 -14.87 -17.28
C GLN A 52 -31.99 -16.34 -17.78
N LYS A 53 -32.48 -16.55 -19.00
CA LYS A 53 -32.49 -17.82 -19.73
C LYS A 53 -31.16 -17.99 -20.47
N GLN A 54 -30.47 -19.11 -20.26
CA GLN A 54 -29.30 -19.52 -21.04
C GLN A 54 -29.72 -20.06 -22.42
N SER A 55 -29.04 -19.64 -23.47
CA SER A 55 -29.07 -20.29 -24.79
C SER A 55 -27.65 -20.69 -25.22
N LYS A 56 -27.43 -22.01 -25.29
CA LYS A 56 -26.26 -22.67 -25.90
C LYS A 56 -26.34 -22.53 -27.42
N ILE A 57 -25.25 -22.14 -28.08
CA ILE A 57 -25.10 -22.28 -29.53
C ILE A 57 -23.91 -23.20 -29.82
N TYR A 58 -24.20 -24.19 -30.67
CA TYR A 58 -23.36 -25.31 -31.09
C TYR A 58 -22.33 -24.88 -32.14
N ILE A 59 -21.11 -25.39 -32.03
CA ILE A 59 -20.04 -25.30 -33.04
C ILE A 59 -20.30 -26.36 -34.13
N LYS A 60 -20.23 -25.97 -35.41
CA LYS A 60 -20.09 -26.91 -36.53
C LYS A 60 -18.97 -26.44 -37.46
N GLY A 61 -17.88 -27.20 -37.46
CA GLY A 61 -16.72 -26.96 -38.30
C GLY A 61 -16.96 -27.33 -39.76
N ARG A 62 -16.21 -26.67 -40.65
CA ARG A 62 -16.01 -27.13 -42.03
C ARG A 62 -14.60 -26.76 -42.49
N LYS A 63 -13.74 -27.78 -42.62
CA LYS A 63 -12.44 -27.72 -43.30
C LYS A 63 -12.65 -27.62 -44.80
N LYS A 64 -11.91 -26.72 -45.48
CA LYS A 64 -11.43 -26.93 -46.85
C LYS A 64 -10.05 -26.27 -46.97
N GLY A 65 -9.06 -27.07 -47.37
CA GLY A 65 -7.73 -26.59 -47.72
C GLY A 65 -7.66 -26.20 -49.19
N CYS A 66 -6.77 -25.26 -49.51
CA CYS A 66 -6.14 -25.14 -50.81
C CYS A 66 -4.78 -24.44 -50.60
N SER A 67 -3.74 -24.99 -51.20
CA SER A 67 -2.34 -24.55 -51.12
C SER A 67 -1.96 -23.86 -52.42
N SER A 68 -1.38 -22.66 -52.37
CA SER A 68 -0.50 -22.14 -53.42
C SER A 68 0.33 -20.94 -52.96
N ARG A 69 1.64 -21.20 -52.81
CA ARG A 69 2.80 -20.49 -53.37
C ARG A 69 3.10 -19.01 -53.02
N LEU A 70 4.34 -18.83 -52.55
CA LEU A 70 5.16 -17.63 -52.29
C LEU A 70 4.86 -16.38 -53.15
N MET A 71 4.89 -15.22 -52.48
CA MET A 71 5.71 -14.05 -52.87
C MET A 71 6.03 -13.18 -51.65
N ASN A 72 7.32 -12.90 -51.46
CA ASN A 72 7.86 -11.95 -50.49
C ASN A 72 7.36 -10.53 -50.80
N LYS A 73 6.81 -9.84 -49.79
CA LYS A 73 6.73 -8.38 -49.80
C LYS A 73 6.85 -7.84 -48.38
N THR A 74 8.02 -7.30 -48.08
CA THR A 74 8.35 -6.54 -46.87
C THR A 74 7.34 -5.42 -46.70
N ARG A 75 6.55 -5.46 -45.63
CA ARG A 75 5.67 -4.36 -45.22
C ARG A 75 6.05 -3.99 -43.79
N MET A 76 6.60 -2.78 -43.63
CA MET A 76 6.73 -2.17 -42.32
C MET A 76 5.33 -1.89 -41.79
N ASP A 77 5.02 -2.39 -40.59
CA ASP A 77 3.78 -2.09 -39.88
C ASP A 77 3.98 -0.85 -38.98
N PRO A 78 3.24 0.26 -39.18
CA PRO A 78 3.36 1.48 -38.38
C PRO A 78 2.32 1.58 -37.25
N TYR A 79 1.99 0.48 -36.57
CA TYR A 79 1.03 0.50 -35.46
C TYR A 79 1.42 -0.48 -34.34
N SER A 80 2.42 -0.09 -33.53
CA SER A 80 2.54 -0.60 -32.16
C SER A 80 1.61 0.19 -31.26
N PHE A 81 0.32 -0.20 -31.21
CA PHE A 81 -0.56 0.24 -30.14
C PHE A 81 -0.08 -0.41 -28.84
N SER A 82 0.73 0.33 -28.07
CA SER A 82 0.89 0.02 -26.64
C SER A 82 -0.49 0.05 -26.02
N SER A 83 -0.91 -1.07 -25.44
CA SER A 83 -2.21 -1.24 -24.79
C SER A 83 -2.34 -0.20 -23.66
N SER A 84 -3.48 0.45 -23.53
CA SER A 84 -3.77 1.39 -22.43
C SER A 84 -3.54 0.76 -21.05
N ALA A 85 -3.67 -0.56 -20.93
CA ALA A 85 -3.36 -1.29 -19.72
C ALA A 85 -1.84 -1.34 -19.43
N ALA A 86 -1.00 -1.43 -20.47
CA ALA A 86 0.46 -1.39 -20.32
C ALA A 86 0.92 -0.01 -19.86
N MET A 87 0.32 1.06 -20.37
CA MET A 87 0.62 2.43 -19.88
C MET A 87 0.16 2.63 -18.43
N ALA A 88 -1.04 2.18 -18.07
CA ALA A 88 -1.53 2.28 -16.69
C ALA A 88 -0.64 1.48 -15.70
N GLN A 89 -0.16 0.30 -16.12
CA GLN A 89 0.80 -0.49 -15.35
C GLN A 89 2.13 0.24 -15.18
N GLN A 90 2.70 0.80 -16.25
CA GLN A 90 3.96 1.56 -16.19
C GLN A 90 3.84 2.81 -15.31
N THR A 91 2.71 3.53 -15.36
CA THR A 91 2.46 4.67 -14.49
C THR A 91 2.42 4.24 -13.02
N TRP A 92 1.72 3.16 -12.69
CA TRP A 92 1.66 2.64 -11.32
C TRP A 92 3.04 2.15 -10.85
N GLU A 93 3.80 1.44 -11.69
CA GLU A 93 5.14 0.97 -11.36
C GLU A 93 6.10 2.14 -11.10
N LEU A 94 6.04 3.19 -11.91
CA LEU A 94 6.88 4.38 -11.78
C LEU A 94 6.50 5.23 -10.55
N GLU A 95 5.21 5.42 -10.29
CA GLU A 95 4.72 6.15 -9.10
C GLU A 95 5.12 5.47 -7.79
N ASN A 96 5.23 4.14 -7.79
CA ASN A 96 5.57 3.33 -6.62
C ASN A 96 7.07 2.94 -6.55
N ASN A 97 7.94 3.57 -7.35
CA ASN A 97 9.38 3.28 -7.38
C ASN A 97 9.69 1.78 -7.58
N ILE A 98 8.85 1.07 -8.34
CA ILE A 98 9.10 -0.33 -8.66
C ILE A 98 10.20 -0.35 -9.72
N VAL A 99 11.42 -0.66 -9.31
CA VAL A 99 12.54 -0.87 -10.23
C VAL A 99 12.21 -2.09 -11.08
N THR A 100 11.86 -1.86 -12.34
CA THR A 100 11.90 -2.88 -13.38
C THR A 100 13.38 -3.21 -13.58
N MET A 101 13.90 -4.18 -12.83
CA MET A 101 15.17 -4.79 -13.23
C MET A 101 14.97 -5.24 -14.68
N GLU A 102 15.79 -4.72 -15.60
CA GLU A 102 15.94 -5.27 -16.94
C GLU A 102 15.94 -6.77 -16.78
N THR A 103 14.94 -7.44 -17.36
CA THR A 103 14.63 -8.84 -17.10
C THR A 103 15.91 -9.64 -17.22
N PRO A 104 16.62 -9.98 -16.13
CA PRO A 104 17.58 -11.03 -16.27
C PRO A 104 16.71 -12.26 -16.49
N GLN A 105 17.19 -13.21 -17.28
CA GLN A 105 16.49 -14.46 -17.53
C GLN A 105 15.83 -14.94 -16.23
N SER A 106 14.54 -15.26 -16.28
CA SER A 106 13.57 -15.42 -15.17
C SER A 106 14.02 -16.22 -13.93
N SER A 107 15.18 -16.87 -14.00
CA SER A 107 15.90 -17.54 -12.93
C SER A 107 16.66 -16.60 -11.96
N GLU A 108 17.19 -15.45 -12.39
CA GLU A 108 18.00 -14.59 -11.50
C GLU A 108 17.15 -13.70 -10.59
N SER A 109 15.95 -13.29 -11.03
CA SER A 109 15.01 -12.50 -10.19
C SER A 109 14.58 -13.25 -8.93
N ASP A 110 14.55 -14.58 -9.00
CA ASP A 110 14.07 -15.44 -7.92
C ASP A 110 15.19 -15.82 -6.95
N ALA A 111 16.45 -15.48 -7.25
CA ALA A 111 17.60 -15.77 -6.38
C ALA A 111 17.47 -15.09 -5.00
N ILE A 112 16.79 -13.94 -4.92
CA ILE A 112 16.52 -13.25 -3.66
C ILE A 112 15.70 -14.10 -2.68
N PHE A 113 14.93 -15.08 -3.16
CA PHE A 113 14.13 -15.98 -2.31
C PHE A 113 14.93 -17.16 -1.74
N TYR A 114 16.16 -17.40 -2.21
CA TYR A 114 16.99 -18.47 -1.68
C TYR A 114 17.52 -18.12 -0.28
N TYR A 115 17.39 -19.03 0.68
CA TYR A 115 17.88 -18.83 2.04
C TYR A 115 19.17 -19.63 2.28
N ASP A 116 20.26 -18.94 2.59
CA ASP A 116 21.53 -19.55 2.99
C ASP A 116 21.75 -19.36 4.50
N GLU A 117 21.50 -20.43 5.25
CA GLU A 117 21.66 -20.44 6.70
C GLU A 117 23.11 -20.16 7.14
N SER A 118 24.09 -20.68 6.40
CA SER A 118 25.50 -20.52 6.74
C SER A 118 25.97 -19.08 6.57
N ALA A 119 25.53 -18.42 5.50
CA ALA A 119 25.82 -17.01 5.25
C ALA A 119 25.16 -16.10 6.29
N GLN A 120 23.89 -16.38 6.66
CA GLN A 120 23.19 -15.61 7.70
C GLN A 120 23.85 -15.79 9.08
N ALA A 121 24.22 -17.02 9.44
CA ALA A 121 24.90 -17.29 10.70
C ALA A 121 26.25 -16.55 10.80
N LYS A 122 27.01 -16.54 9.71
CA LYS A 122 28.27 -15.79 9.63
C LYS A 122 28.05 -14.28 9.77
N PHE A 123 27.10 -13.72 9.03
CA PHE A 123 26.77 -12.29 9.11
C PHE A 123 26.34 -11.87 10.52
N GLN A 124 25.57 -12.73 11.21
CA GLN A 124 25.16 -12.54 12.59
C GLN A 124 26.33 -12.62 13.58
N GLN A 125 27.36 -13.40 13.27
CA GLN A 125 28.58 -13.50 14.07
C GLN A 125 29.50 -12.30 13.87
N ASP A 126 29.65 -11.85 12.62
CA ASP A 126 30.55 -10.75 12.24
C ASP A 126 30.03 -9.38 12.72
N LYS A 127 28.70 -9.22 12.84
CA LYS A 127 28.02 -8.01 13.35
C LYS A 127 28.57 -6.70 12.76
N PRO A 128 28.63 -6.55 11.43
CA PRO A 128 29.26 -5.38 10.79
C PRO A 128 28.62 -4.05 11.18
N TRP A 129 27.33 -4.04 11.50
CA TRP A 129 26.58 -2.86 11.94
C TRP A 129 27.02 -2.28 13.30
N VAL A 130 27.80 -3.00 14.09
CA VAL A 130 28.40 -2.47 15.33
C VAL A 130 29.48 -1.43 15.02
N SER A 131 30.16 -1.58 13.88
CA SER A 131 31.24 -0.68 13.46
C SER A 131 30.74 0.62 12.82
N ASP A 132 29.56 0.59 12.21
CA ASP A 132 28.94 1.71 11.52
C ASP A 132 27.43 1.79 11.86
N PRO A 133 26.99 2.81 12.62
CA PRO A 133 25.57 3.03 12.93
C PRO A 133 24.66 3.18 11.70
N ASN A 134 25.23 3.59 10.57
CA ASN A 134 24.56 3.77 9.28
C ASN A 134 24.89 2.64 8.29
N PHE A 135 25.31 1.47 8.80
CA PHE A 135 25.64 0.31 7.98
C PHE A 135 24.46 -0.10 7.08
N PHE A 136 23.25 -0.18 7.63
CA PHE A 136 22.06 -0.49 6.84
C PHE A 136 21.52 0.77 6.17
N LYS A 137 21.37 0.74 4.85
CA LYS A 137 20.92 1.88 4.05
C LYS A 137 19.65 1.60 3.27
N ARG A 138 19.36 0.31 3.05
CA ARG A 138 18.33 -0.14 2.12
C ARG A 138 17.43 -1.18 2.75
N VAL A 139 16.18 -1.19 2.35
CA VAL A 139 15.20 -2.22 2.69
C VAL A 139 14.58 -2.75 1.41
N LYS A 140 14.55 -4.06 1.27
CA LYS A 140 13.85 -4.75 0.16
C LYS A 140 12.62 -5.44 0.73
N ILE A 141 11.43 -5.04 0.32
CA ILE A 141 10.17 -5.61 0.82
C ILE A 141 9.52 -6.44 -0.29
N SER A 142 9.19 -7.70 0.01
CA SER A 142 8.47 -8.55 -0.93
C SER A 142 7.06 -8.00 -1.18
N ALA A 143 6.55 -8.15 -2.40
CA ALA A 143 5.19 -7.75 -2.73
C ALA A 143 4.13 -8.43 -1.83
N LEU A 144 4.42 -9.66 -1.39
CA LEU A 144 3.58 -10.40 -0.44
C LEU A 144 3.56 -9.74 0.94
N ALA A 145 4.73 -9.42 1.50
CA ALA A 145 4.85 -8.77 2.79
C ALA A 145 4.16 -7.40 2.76
N LEU A 146 4.45 -6.60 1.72
CA LEU A 146 3.83 -5.29 1.51
C LEU A 146 2.30 -5.39 1.53
N LEU A 147 1.74 -6.30 0.74
CA LEU A 147 0.28 -6.46 0.66
C LEU A 147 -0.31 -6.86 2.02
N LYS A 148 0.31 -7.79 2.74
CA LYS A 148 -0.16 -8.20 4.08
C LYS A 148 -0.16 -7.04 5.07
N MET A 149 0.93 -6.26 5.09
CA MET A 149 1.05 -5.13 6.02
C MET A 149 0.04 -4.03 5.69
N VAL A 150 -0.13 -3.66 4.41
CA VAL A 150 -1.11 -2.63 3.99
C VAL A 150 -2.55 -3.08 4.26
N VAL A 151 -2.89 -4.34 3.98
CA VAL A 151 -4.22 -4.88 4.26
C VAL A 151 -4.50 -4.89 5.76
N HIS A 152 -3.51 -5.27 6.57
CA HIS A 152 -3.64 -5.25 8.02
C HIS A 152 -3.78 -3.82 8.57
N ALA A 153 -2.91 -2.89 8.18
CA ALA A 153 -2.98 -1.47 8.55
C ALA A 153 -4.35 -0.87 8.23
N ARG A 154 -4.88 -1.15 7.03
CA ARG A 154 -6.22 -0.70 6.63
C ARG A 154 -7.33 -1.31 7.47
N SER A 155 -7.18 -2.57 7.92
CA SER A 155 -8.19 -3.22 8.76
C SER A 155 -8.28 -2.62 10.16
N GLY A 156 -7.22 -1.96 10.64
CA GLY A 156 -7.23 -1.20 11.90
C GLY A 156 -8.04 0.10 11.85
N GLY A 157 -8.37 0.60 10.65
CA GLY A 157 -9.14 1.84 10.50
C GLY A 157 -8.37 3.05 11.04
N THR A 158 -8.87 3.65 12.12
CA THR A 158 -8.25 4.80 12.79
C THR A 158 -7.39 4.41 13.99
N ILE A 159 -7.26 3.12 14.28
CA ILE A 159 -6.49 2.60 15.41
C ILE A 159 -5.16 2.06 14.86
N GLU A 160 -4.08 2.27 15.61
CA GLU A 160 -2.79 1.71 15.26
C GLU A 160 -2.82 0.19 15.41
N VAL A 161 -2.30 -0.53 14.43
CA VAL A 161 -2.07 -1.97 14.53
C VAL A 161 -0.60 -2.25 14.29
N MET A 162 -0.10 -3.37 14.80
CA MET A 162 1.29 -3.76 14.59
C MET A 162 1.45 -5.24 14.28
N GLY A 163 2.60 -5.58 13.73
CA GLY A 163 2.98 -6.95 13.44
C GLY A 163 4.48 -7.10 13.31
N LEU A 164 4.90 -8.31 12.92
CA LEU A 164 6.31 -8.65 12.74
C LEU A 164 6.62 -8.97 11.29
N MET A 165 7.87 -8.72 10.94
CA MET A 165 8.45 -8.98 9.64
C MET A 165 9.48 -10.09 9.74
N GLN A 166 9.41 -11.04 8.83
CA GLN A 166 10.36 -12.14 8.70
C GLN A 166 11.20 -11.96 7.45
N GLY A 167 12.48 -12.29 7.56
CA GLY A 167 13.39 -12.09 6.45
C GLY A 167 14.83 -12.46 6.75
N LYS A 168 15.72 -11.76 6.06
CA LYS A 168 17.16 -11.98 6.11
C LYS A 168 17.92 -10.68 5.84
N THR A 169 19.23 -10.75 5.92
CA THR A 169 20.12 -9.63 5.61
C THR A 169 21.01 -9.96 4.41
N ASP A 170 21.33 -8.94 3.62
CA ASP A 170 22.19 -9.06 2.44
C ASP A 170 23.00 -7.78 2.29
N GLY A 171 24.26 -7.80 2.73
CA GLY A 171 25.10 -6.61 2.80
C GLY A 171 24.50 -5.52 3.69
N ASP A 172 24.39 -4.30 3.15
CA ASP A 172 23.77 -3.11 3.76
C ASP A 172 22.23 -3.09 3.65
N ALA A 173 21.60 -4.18 3.20
CA ALA A 173 20.16 -4.27 3.02
C ALA A 173 19.49 -5.26 3.98
N ILE A 174 18.35 -4.85 4.54
CA ILE A 174 17.42 -5.76 5.24
C ILE A 174 16.36 -6.20 4.24
N ILE A 175 16.18 -7.51 4.07
CA ILE A 175 15.23 -8.10 3.13
C ILE A 175 14.05 -8.65 3.91
N VAL A 176 12.87 -8.06 3.71
CA VAL A 176 11.60 -8.52 4.29
C VAL A 176 10.93 -9.48 3.31
N MET A 177 10.90 -10.76 3.68
CA MET A 177 10.33 -11.85 2.88
C MET A 177 8.83 -12.04 3.14
N ASP A 178 8.42 -11.94 4.40
CA ASP A 178 7.01 -12.04 4.80
C ASP A 178 6.70 -11.17 6.02
N ALA A 179 5.41 -10.96 6.29
CA ALA A 179 4.92 -10.29 7.48
C ALA A 179 3.70 -11.01 8.07
N PHE A 180 3.48 -10.85 9.36
CA PHE A 180 2.29 -11.36 10.04
C PHE A 180 1.82 -10.38 11.12
N ALA A 181 0.49 -10.29 11.28
CA ALA A 181 -0.15 -9.45 12.27
C ALA A 181 0.04 -10.03 13.68
N LEU A 182 0.25 -9.18 14.67
CA LEU A 182 0.10 -9.55 16.06
C LEU A 182 -1.32 -9.23 16.51
N PRO A 183 -1.92 -10.02 17.43
CA PRO A 183 -3.28 -9.79 17.94
C PRO A 183 -3.29 -8.65 18.95
N VAL A 184 -2.78 -7.48 18.54
CA VAL A 184 -2.54 -6.34 19.42
C VAL A 184 -3.07 -5.09 18.74
N GLU A 185 -3.89 -4.35 19.48
CA GLU A 185 -4.34 -3.02 19.09
C GLU A 185 -3.44 -2.01 19.79
N GLY A 186 -2.73 -1.22 18.99
CA GLY A 186 -1.90 -0.13 19.47
C GLY A 186 -2.78 1.07 19.79
N THR A 187 -2.52 1.68 20.94
CA THR A 187 -2.86 3.08 21.16
C THR A 187 -1.56 3.80 21.45
N GLU A 188 -1.40 5.01 20.96
CA GLU A 188 -0.21 5.87 21.15
C GLU A 188 0.14 6.10 22.63
N THR A 189 -0.67 5.64 23.59
CA THR A 189 -0.44 5.79 25.03
C THR A 189 -0.21 4.48 25.77
N ARG A 190 -0.46 3.31 25.15
CA ARG A 190 -0.36 2.00 25.83
C ARG A 190 0.02 0.87 24.86
N VAL A 191 1.11 0.19 25.17
CA VAL A 191 1.47 -1.12 24.60
C VAL A 191 0.82 -2.21 25.45
N ASN A 192 -0.46 -2.49 25.25
CA ASN A 192 -1.22 -3.38 26.15
C ASN A 192 -1.29 -4.84 25.68
N ALA A 193 -0.19 -5.42 25.22
CA ALA A 193 -0.23 -6.79 24.69
C ALA A 193 1.05 -7.62 24.87
N GLN A 194 1.99 -7.21 25.71
CA GLN A 194 3.31 -7.85 25.76
C GLN A 194 3.22 -9.37 26.05
N ALA A 195 2.42 -9.84 27.00
CA ALA A 195 2.38 -11.27 27.34
C ALA A 195 1.80 -12.17 26.23
N ASP A 196 0.58 -11.89 25.78
CA ASP A 196 -0.11 -12.73 24.77
C ASP A 196 0.56 -12.63 23.39
N ALA A 197 1.13 -11.46 23.06
CA ALA A 197 1.87 -11.30 21.82
C ALA A 197 3.17 -12.12 21.83
N TYR A 198 3.92 -12.15 22.94
CA TYR A 198 5.14 -12.97 23.00
C TYR A 198 4.86 -14.46 22.85
N GLU A 199 3.79 -14.98 23.45
CA GLU A 199 3.39 -16.38 23.27
C GLU A 199 3.06 -16.68 21.80
N TYR A 200 2.23 -15.83 21.19
CA TYR A 200 1.89 -15.94 19.77
C TYR A 200 3.12 -15.88 18.87
N MET A 201 4.08 -14.99 19.16
CA MET A 201 5.32 -14.85 18.39
C MET A 201 6.16 -16.14 18.39
N VAL A 202 6.31 -16.76 19.57
CA VAL A 202 7.08 -17.99 19.71
C VAL A 202 6.40 -19.14 18.98
N GLU A 203 5.09 -19.32 19.18
CA GLU A 203 4.32 -20.37 18.52
C GLU A 203 4.30 -20.21 16.99
N TYR A 204 4.09 -18.98 16.52
CA TYR A 204 4.05 -18.66 15.09
C TYR A 204 5.41 -18.89 14.43
N SER A 205 6.50 -18.46 15.06
CA SER A 205 7.86 -18.68 14.57
C SER A 205 8.21 -20.16 14.49
N GLN A 206 7.89 -20.94 15.53
CA GLN A 206 8.10 -22.40 15.53
C GLN A 206 7.28 -23.11 14.45
N THR A 207 6.02 -22.72 14.29
CA THR A 207 5.12 -23.28 13.26
C THR A 207 5.63 -22.96 11.86
N ASN A 208 6.13 -21.74 11.63
CA ASN A 208 6.70 -21.35 10.34
C ASN A 208 7.96 -22.16 10.00
N LYS A 209 8.83 -22.41 10.98
CA LYS A 209 10.00 -23.29 10.78
C LYS A 209 9.58 -24.70 10.39
N GLN A 210 8.57 -25.27 11.03
CA GLN A 210 8.01 -26.58 10.67
C GLN A 210 7.38 -26.59 9.26
N ALA A 211 6.85 -25.45 8.82
CA ALA A 211 6.29 -25.29 7.47
C ALA A 211 7.35 -25.07 6.37
N GLY A 212 8.63 -25.00 6.74
CA GLY A 212 9.75 -24.78 5.82
C GLY A 212 10.09 -23.32 5.55
N ARG A 213 9.63 -22.39 6.40
CA ARG A 213 10.06 -20.98 6.40
C ARG A 213 11.20 -20.81 7.37
N LEU A 214 12.38 -20.57 6.84
CA LEU A 214 13.64 -20.58 7.60
C LEU A 214 14.01 -19.19 8.12
N GLU A 215 13.41 -18.16 7.55
CA GLU A 215 13.65 -16.76 7.89
C GLU A 215 13.22 -16.43 9.32
N ASN A 216 14.14 -15.80 10.06
CA ASN A 216 13.86 -15.29 11.39
C ASN A 216 13.18 -13.91 11.31
N VAL A 217 12.72 -13.41 12.45
CA VAL A 217 12.19 -12.05 12.56
C VAL A 217 13.34 -11.06 12.34
N VAL A 218 13.12 -10.06 11.48
CA VAL A 218 14.10 -9.00 11.15
C VAL A 218 13.57 -7.60 11.48
N GLY A 219 12.37 -7.51 12.01
CA GLY A 219 11.77 -6.23 12.35
C GLY A 219 10.31 -6.33 12.71
N TRP A 220 9.73 -5.16 12.96
CA TRP A 220 8.33 -4.94 13.25
C TRP A 220 7.76 -3.86 12.34
N TYR A 221 6.45 -3.90 12.12
CA TYR A 221 5.75 -2.84 11.43
C TYR A 221 4.56 -2.39 12.25
N HIS A 222 4.17 -1.13 12.09
CA HIS A 222 2.93 -0.59 12.63
C HIS A 222 2.32 0.46 11.71
N SER A 223 1.07 0.84 11.99
CA SER A 223 0.34 1.81 11.20
C SER A 223 0.21 3.16 11.90
N HIS A 224 0.38 4.25 11.16
CA HIS A 224 0.06 5.62 11.58
C HIS A 224 -1.06 6.19 10.71
N PRO A 225 -2.35 6.04 11.08
CA PRO A 225 -3.45 6.45 10.21
C PRO A 225 -3.62 7.98 10.13
N GLY A 226 -3.16 8.59 9.03
CA GLY A 226 -3.43 9.99 8.67
C GLY A 226 -2.38 11.02 9.08
N TYR A 227 -1.33 10.64 9.81
CA TYR A 227 -0.29 11.57 10.30
C TYR A 227 1.12 11.26 9.77
N GLY A 228 1.23 10.42 8.75
CA GLY A 228 2.48 10.17 8.02
C GLY A 228 3.37 9.12 8.67
N CYS A 229 4.46 8.80 7.96
CA CYS A 229 5.39 7.75 8.36
C CYS A 229 6.62 8.35 9.05
N TRP A 230 6.67 8.20 10.37
CA TRP A 230 7.75 8.67 11.26
C TRP A 230 7.69 7.88 12.57
N LEU A 231 8.71 7.97 13.43
CA LEU A 231 8.72 7.30 14.74
C LEU A 231 8.43 8.29 15.88
N SER A 232 7.42 8.00 16.69
CA SER A 232 7.13 8.70 17.95
C SER A 232 8.18 8.40 19.03
N GLY A 233 8.15 9.11 20.16
CA GLY A 233 9.03 8.80 21.29
C GLY A 233 8.89 7.37 21.82
N ILE A 234 7.69 6.81 21.77
CA ILE A 234 7.42 5.41 22.17
C ILE A 234 7.97 4.44 21.13
N ASP A 235 7.81 4.75 19.84
CA ASP A 235 8.35 3.92 18.76
C ASP A 235 9.88 3.89 18.80
N VAL A 236 10.51 5.03 19.04
CA VAL A 236 11.97 5.13 19.20
C VAL A 236 12.42 4.27 20.39
N SER A 237 11.75 4.39 21.54
CA SER A 237 12.09 3.58 22.73
C SER A 237 11.93 2.08 22.46
N THR A 238 10.86 1.68 21.78
CA THR A 238 10.58 0.29 21.40
C THR A 238 11.62 -0.23 20.41
N GLN A 239 11.95 0.57 19.39
CA GLN A 239 12.94 0.22 18.39
C GLN A 239 14.35 0.14 18.96
N MET A 240 14.73 1.03 19.88
CA MET A 240 16.01 0.95 20.60
C MET A 240 16.11 -0.34 21.41
N LEU A 241 15.05 -0.70 22.14
CA LEU A 241 14.99 -1.95 22.90
C LEU A 241 15.16 -3.17 21.98
N ASN A 242 14.44 -3.19 20.86
CA ASN A 242 14.53 -4.30 19.90
C ASN A 242 15.90 -4.37 19.23
N GLN A 243 16.50 -3.22 18.86
CA GLN A 243 17.87 -3.18 18.34
C GLN A 243 18.90 -3.63 19.38
N GLN A 244 18.65 -3.42 20.68
CA GLN A 244 19.57 -3.88 21.73
C GLN A 244 19.56 -5.41 21.90
N TYR A 245 18.39 -6.05 21.83
CA TYR A 245 18.25 -7.48 22.16
C TYR A 245 18.05 -8.40 20.95
N GLN A 246 17.63 -7.89 19.80
CA GLN A 246 17.26 -8.67 18.61
C GLN A 246 17.88 -8.12 17.32
N GLU A 247 19.12 -7.61 17.37
CA GLU A 247 19.77 -7.05 16.19
C GLU A 247 20.14 -8.12 15.15
N PRO A 248 19.94 -7.90 13.83
CA PRO A 248 19.41 -6.70 13.16
C PRO A 248 17.89 -6.58 13.19
N PHE A 249 17.38 -5.39 13.56
CA PHE A 249 15.94 -5.10 13.68
C PHE A 249 15.52 -3.83 12.95
N LEU A 250 14.43 -3.90 12.18
CA LEU A 250 13.87 -2.79 11.39
C LEU A 250 12.51 -2.34 11.94
N ALA A 251 12.23 -1.04 11.93
CA ALA A 251 10.88 -0.50 12.11
C ALA A 251 10.31 -0.07 10.75
N VAL A 252 9.08 -0.48 10.43
CA VAL A 252 8.35 -0.02 9.24
C VAL A 252 7.03 0.63 9.66
N VAL A 253 6.76 1.84 9.17
CA VAL A 253 5.53 2.58 9.42
C VAL A 253 4.73 2.65 8.13
N ILE A 254 3.43 2.40 8.20
CA ILE A 254 2.51 2.51 7.06
C ILE A 254 1.38 3.47 7.42
N ASP A 255 1.08 4.44 6.55
CA ASP A 255 -0.11 5.26 6.68
C ASP A 255 -1.21 4.75 5.72
N PRO A 256 -2.17 3.94 6.20
CA PRO A 256 -3.22 3.40 5.35
C PRO A 256 -4.18 4.48 4.84
N THR A 257 -4.35 5.57 5.57
CA THR A 257 -5.28 6.66 5.22
C THR A 257 -4.69 7.48 4.07
N ARG A 258 -3.42 7.89 4.19
CA ARG A 258 -2.70 8.58 3.10
C ARG A 258 -2.51 7.70 1.89
N THR A 259 -2.30 6.39 2.09
CA THR A 259 -2.20 5.45 0.98
C THR A 259 -3.44 5.48 0.08
N VAL A 260 -4.63 5.54 0.70
CA VAL A 260 -5.90 5.61 -0.05
C VAL A 260 -6.13 7.00 -0.65
N SER A 261 -5.69 8.09 0.01
CA SER A 261 -5.87 9.46 -0.52
C SER A 261 -4.92 9.80 -1.66
N ALA A 262 -3.66 9.41 -1.54
CA ALA A 262 -2.63 9.69 -2.54
C ALA A 262 -2.64 8.69 -3.71
N GLY A 263 -3.20 7.49 -3.53
CA GLY A 263 -3.15 6.41 -4.53
C GLY A 263 -1.78 5.73 -4.65
N LYS A 264 -0.85 6.08 -3.76
CA LYS A 264 0.51 5.53 -3.64
C LYS A 264 0.68 4.97 -2.23
N VAL A 265 1.39 3.86 -2.08
CA VAL A 265 1.68 3.33 -0.75
C VAL A 265 2.55 4.31 0.04
N GLU A 266 1.99 4.83 1.13
CA GLU A 266 2.72 5.66 2.09
C GLU A 266 3.35 4.75 3.15
N ILE A 267 4.66 4.56 3.03
CA ILE A 267 5.45 3.65 3.85
C ILE A 267 6.83 4.24 4.10
N GLY A 268 7.29 4.15 5.35
CA GLY A 268 8.63 4.52 5.77
C GLY A 268 9.31 3.36 6.49
N ALA A 269 10.62 3.23 6.31
CA ALA A 269 11.45 2.26 7.01
C ALA A 269 12.53 2.99 7.80
N PHE A 270 12.70 2.64 9.07
CA PHE A 270 13.49 3.41 10.02
C PHE A 270 14.35 2.53 10.92
N ARG A 271 15.49 3.09 11.32
CA ARG A 271 16.34 2.55 12.39
C ARG A 271 16.78 3.68 13.32
N THR A 272 16.86 3.37 14.60
CA THR A 272 17.29 4.33 15.63
C THR A 272 18.80 4.34 15.75
N TYR A 273 19.35 5.51 16.03
CA TYR A 273 20.76 5.65 16.39
C TYR A 273 21.04 5.07 17.78
N PRO A 274 22.24 4.51 18.01
CA PRO A 274 22.66 4.08 19.34
C PRO A 274 22.70 5.25 20.33
N GLU A 275 22.54 4.95 21.62
CA GLU A 275 22.62 5.96 22.68
C GLU A 275 23.98 6.68 22.66
N GLY A 276 23.95 8.01 22.69
CA GLY A 276 25.14 8.86 22.65
C GLY A 276 25.68 9.17 21.25
N TYR A 277 25.17 8.54 20.19
CA TYR A 277 25.51 8.90 18.82
C TYR A 277 24.81 10.21 18.42
N LYS A 278 25.58 11.17 17.87
CA LYS A 278 25.03 12.40 17.30
C LYS A 278 25.14 12.32 15.78
N PRO A 279 24.03 12.31 15.03
CA PRO A 279 24.08 12.35 13.58
C PRO A 279 24.70 13.67 13.11
N SER A 280 25.25 13.66 11.89
CA SER A 280 25.61 14.91 11.20
C SER A 280 24.36 15.80 11.06
N ASP A 281 24.54 17.12 11.08
CA ASP A 281 23.45 18.11 10.90
C ASP A 281 22.96 18.15 9.44
N GLU A 282 22.69 16.99 8.84
CA GLU A 282 21.98 16.92 7.58
C GLU A 282 20.50 17.28 7.82
N PRO A 283 19.88 18.04 6.91
CA PRO A 283 18.47 18.38 7.03
C PRO A 283 17.63 17.10 7.00
N VAL A 284 16.61 17.05 7.87
CA VAL A 284 15.63 15.95 7.91
C VAL A 284 15.11 15.70 6.49
N SER A 285 15.34 14.49 5.98
CA SER A 285 14.97 14.10 4.63
C SER A 285 13.45 13.98 4.52
N GLU A 286 12.90 14.66 3.52
CA GLU A 286 11.51 14.61 3.05
C GLU A 286 10.46 15.29 3.97
N TYR A 287 9.93 16.43 3.51
CA TYR A 287 8.86 17.15 4.21
C TYR A 287 7.55 16.36 4.14
N GLN A 288 6.98 16.05 5.30
CA GLN A 288 5.65 15.47 5.43
C GLN A 288 4.73 16.44 6.19
N THR A 289 3.47 16.52 5.78
CA THR A 289 2.43 17.22 6.54
C THR A 289 2.19 16.45 7.83
N ILE A 290 2.40 17.07 8.98
CA ILE A 290 2.17 16.48 10.30
C ILE A 290 1.08 17.30 11.00
N PRO A 291 0.05 16.67 11.59
CA PRO A 291 -0.95 17.36 12.39
C PRO A 291 -0.35 18.10 13.58
N LEU A 292 -0.99 19.18 14.02
CA LEU A 292 -0.51 20.03 15.13
C LEU A 292 -0.34 19.26 16.44
N ASN A 293 -1.24 18.34 16.75
CA ASN A 293 -1.17 17.51 17.96
C ASN A 293 0.01 16.51 17.96
N LYS A 294 0.74 16.40 16.84
CA LYS A 294 1.87 15.47 16.65
C LYS A 294 3.20 16.15 16.34
N ILE A 295 3.17 17.44 16.00
CA ILE A 295 4.35 18.14 15.49
C ILE A 295 5.45 18.30 16.56
N GLU A 296 5.08 18.42 17.84
CA GLU A 296 6.03 18.54 18.94
C GLU A 296 6.79 17.22 19.16
N ASP A 297 6.08 16.11 19.24
CA ASP A 297 6.67 14.77 19.40
C ASP A 297 7.61 14.44 18.23
N PHE A 298 7.15 14.69 17.00
CA PHE A 298 8.00 14.56 15.82
C PHE A 298 9.26 15.43 15.90
N GLY A 299 9.12 16.71 16.28
CA GLY A 299 10.23 17.67 16.36
C GLY A 299 11.31 17.28 17.37
N VAL A 300 10.93 16.60 18.45
CA VAL A 300 11.86 16.13 19.50
C VAL A 300 12.62 14.88 19.05
N HIS A 301 11.95 13.95 18.39
CA HIS A 301 12.49 12.62 18.12
C HIS A 301 13.04 12.41 16.70
N CYS A 302 12.78 13.31 15.74
CA CYS A 302 13.19 13.16 14.33
C CYS A 302 14.70 12.99 14.10
N LYS A 303 15.55 13.43 15.03
CA LYS A 303 17.02 13.25 14.96
C LYS A 303 17.51 11.94 15.59
N GLN A 304 16.64 11.16 16.21
CA GLN A 304 17.00 9.92 16.92
C GLN A 304 16.98 8.68 16.01
N TYR A 305 16.53 8.83 14.77
CA TYR A 305 16.47 7.77 13.78
C TYR A 305 16.83 8.29 12.38
N TYR A 306 17.06 7.36 11.46
CA TYR A 306 17.22 7.65 10.04
C TYR A 306 16.27 6.79 9.21
N SER A 307 15.91 7.29 8.03
CA SER A 307 15.14 6.53 7.04
C SER A 307 16.05 5.68 6.18
N LEU A 308 15.55 4.51 5.78
CA LEU A 308 16.20 3.62 4.82
C LEU A 308 15.45 3.66 3.49
N ASP A 309 16.17 3.49 2.39
CA ASP A 309 15.59 3.46 1.06
C ASP A 309 14.77 2.18 0.85
N VAL A 310 13.46 2.33 0.63
CA VAL A 310 12.52 1.21 0.48
C VAL A 310 12.38 0.85 -0.99
N THR A 311 12.70 -0.40 -1.30
CA THR A 311 12.54 -0.99 -2.64
C THR A 311 11.69 -2.25 -2.55
N TYR A 312 11.04 -2.60 -3.66
CA TYR A 312 10.14 -3.74 -3.73
C TYR A 312 10.68 -4.83 -4.67
N PHE A 313 10.34 -6.08 -4.36
CA PHE A 313 10.60 -7.21 -5.26
C PHE A 313 9.43 -8.18 -5.29
N LYS A 314 9.28 -8.87 -6.42
CA LYS A 314 8.26 -9.90 -6.66
C LYS A 314 8.91 -11.08 -7.38
N SER A 315 8.44 -12.30 -7.13
CA SER A 315 8.93 -13.45 -7.89
C SER A 315 8.44 -13.41 -9.35
N SER A 316 9.08 -14.19 -10.20
CA SER A 316 8.65 -14.41 -11.58
C SER A 316 7.18 -14.88 -11.65
N LEU A 317 6.79 -15.77 -10.73
CA LEU A 317 5.42 -16.27 -10.61
C LEU A 317 4.45 -15.20 -10.10
N ASP A 318 4.84 -14.41 -9.10
CA ASP A 318 4.01 -13.31 -8.60
C ASP A 318 3.73 -12.29 -9.71
N CYS A 319 4.73 -11.98 -10.53
CA CYS A 319 4.57 -11.11 -11.70
C CYS A 319 3.46 -11.65 -12.62
N HIS A 320 3.55 -12.92 -13.00
CA HIS A 320 2.55 -13.56 -13.85
C HIS A 320 1.15 -13.59 -13.21
N LEU A 321 1.05 -13.88 -11.91
CA LEU A 321 -0.21 -13.92 -11.20
C LEU A 321 -0.87 -12.53 -11.08
N LEU A 322 -0.07 -11.48 -10.85
CA LEU A 322 -0.55 -10.10 -10.79
C LEU A 322 -1.09 -9.64 -12.15
N ASP A 323 -0.43 -10.01 -13.25
CA ASP A 323 -0.92 -9.73 -14.61
C ASP A 323 -2.28 -10.40 -14.88
N LEU A 324 -2.43 -11.67 -14.45
CA LEU A 324 -3.70 -12.39 -14.58
C LEU A 324 -4.81 -11.79 -13.69
N LEU A 325 -4.46 -11.31 -12.50
CA LEU A 325 -5.39 -10.61 -11.62
C LEU A 325 -5.85 -9.29 -12.24
N TRP A 326 -4.94 -8.53 -12.85
CA TRP A 326 -5.26 -7.26 -13.50
C TRP A 326 -6.38 -7.41 -14.54
N ASN A 327 -6.36 -8.49 -15.32
CA ASN A 327 -7.40 -8.81 -16.30
C ASN A 327 -8.81 -8.94 -15.72
N LYS A 328 -8.96 -9.19 -14.41
CA LYS A 328 -10.25 -9.25 -13.71
C LYS A 328 -10.53 -8.03 -12.85
N TYR A 329 -9.49 -7.39 -12.31
CA TYR A 329 -9.62 -6.37 -11.26
C TYR A 329 -9.58 -4.93 -11.77
N TRP A 330 -9.26 -4.69 -13.04
CA TRP A 330 -9.27 -3.34 -13.64
C TRP A 330 -10.58 -2.57 -13.42
N VAL A 331 -11.71 -3.28 -13.33
CA VAL A 331 -13.04 -2.69 -13.09
C VAL A 331 -13.08 -1.97 -11.74
N ASN A 332 -12.44 -2.51 -10.70
CA ASN A 332 -12.45 -1.90 -9.38
C ASN A 332 -11.71 -0.56 -9.36
N THR A 333 -10.64 -0.43 -10.16
CA THR A 333 -9.94 0.84 -10.35
C THR A 333 -10.89 1.90 -10.93
N LEU A 334 -11.70 1.52 -11.93
CA LEU A 334 -12.68 2.40 -12.56
C LEU A 334 -13.95 2.64 -11.75
N SER A 335 -14.28 1.78 -10.78
CA SER A 335 -15.45 1.97 -9.91
C SER A 335 -15.10 2.66 -8.59
N SER A 336 -13.82 2.84 -8.29
CA SER A 336 -13.36 3.49 -7.04
C SER A 336 -13.74 4.98 -7.00
N SER A 337 -14.04 5.50 -5.81
CA SER A 337 -14.33 6.93 -5.60
C SER A 337 -13.57 7.44 -4.37
N PRO A 338 -12.33 7.95 -4.55
CA PRO A 338 -11.52 8.45 -3.44
C PRO A 338 -12.20 9.57 -2.63
N LEU A 339 -13.03 10.39 -3.29
CA LEU A 339 -13.75 11.50 -2.66
C LEU A 339 -14.74 11.07 -1.58
N LEU A 340 -15.38 9.91 -1.74
CA LEU A 340 -16.37 9.42 -0.79
C LEU A 340 -15.73 8.59 0.33
N GLY A 341 -14.64 7.87 0.02
CA GLY A 341 -13.98 6.99 0.98
C GLY A 341 -13.18 7.72 2.06
N ASN A 342 -12.72 8.94 1.78
CA ASN A 342 -11.77 9.67 2.62
C ASN A 342 -12.33 10.98 3.18
N GLY A 343 -13.65 11.17 3.17
CA GLY A 343 -14.30 12.43 3.56
C GLY A 343 -13.89 12.91 4.96
N ASP A 344 -13.91 12.02 5.94
CA ASP A 344 -13.55 12.34 7.34
C ASP A 344 -12.08 12.76 7.48
N TYR A 345 -11.17 12.09 6.76
CA TYR A 345 -9.75 12.44 6.74
C TYR A 345 -9.55 13.85 6.16
N VAL A 346 -10.19 14.16 5.03
CA VAL A 346 -10.07 15.47 4.38
C VAL A 346 -10.65 16.57 5.28
N ALA A 347 -11.80 16.32 5.91
CA ALA A 347 -12.38 17.25 6.89
C ALA A 347 -11.43 17.51 8.07
N GLY A 348 -10.80 16.45 8.59
CA GLY A 348 -9.78 16.57 9.64
C GLY A 348 -8.56 17.38 9.20
N GLN A 349 -8.04 17.14 7.98
CA GLN A 349 -6.92 17.92 7.43
C GLN A 349 -7.26 19.41 7.26
N ILE A 350 -8.49 19.73 6.84
CA ILE A 350 -8.96 21.11 6.73
C ILE A 350 -9.08 21.77 8.11
N SER A 351 -9.57 21.03 9.12
CA SER A 351 -9.63 21.52 10.51
C SER A 351 -8.24 21.82 11.06
N ASP A 352 -7.28 20.90 10.89
CA ASP A 352 -5.88 21.09 11.29
C ASP A 352 -5.23 22.28 10.57
N LEU A 353 -5.50 22.43 9.27
CA LEU A 353 -5.01 23.58 8.48
C LEU A 353 -5.57 24.91 9.01
N ALA A 354 -6.85 24.95 9.41
CA ALA A 354 -7.47 26.14 9.98
C ALA A 354 -6.82 26.53 11.31
N GLU A 355 -6.57 25.57 12.19
CA GLU A 355 -5.84 25.81 13.45
C GLU A 355 -4.40 26.29 13.22
N LYS A 356 -3.69 25.70 12.24
CA LYS A 356 -2.33 26.15 11.85
C LYS A 356 -2.33 27.61 11.36
N LEU A 357 -3.34 27.99 10.58
CA LEU A 357 -3.53 29.36 10.09
C LEU A 357 -3.79 30.34 11.25
N GLU A 358 -4.65 29.99 12.19
CA GLU A 358 -4.94 30.80 13.38
C GLU A 358 -3.69 31.03 14.23
N GLN A 359 -2.88 29.97 14.45
CA GLN A 359 -1.59 30.10 15.15
C GLN A 359 -0.60 31.02 14.42
N ALA A 360 -0.53 30.93 13.09
CA ALA A 360 0.35 31.78 12.28
C ALA A 360 -0.11 33.25 12.31
N GLU A 361 -1.42 33.51 12.29
CA GLU A 361 -1.98 34.85 12.45
C GLU A 361 -1.68 35.43 13.84
N GLY A 362 -1.82 34.63 14.90
CA GLY A 362 -1.46 35.01 16.26
C GLY A 362 0.00 35.50 16.37
N GLN A 363 0.94 34.78 15.77
CA GLN A 363 2.36 35.18 15.76
C GLN A 363 2.61 36.48 14.98
N LEU A 364 1.96 36.64 13.82
CA LEU A 364 2.09 37.85 13.00
C LEU A 364 1.48 39.09 13.68
N SER A 365 0.38 38.92 14.41
CA SER A 365 -0.27 40.00 15.16
C SER A 365 0.57 40.46 16.37
N HIS A 366 1.19 39.53 17.10
CA HIS A 366 2.08 39.83 18.23
C HIS A 366 3.40 40.47 17.78
N SER A 367 3.90 40.15 16.58
CA SER A 367 5.06 40.82 15.99
C SER A 367 4.81 42.30 15.63
N ARG A 368 3.55 42.77 15.60
CA ARG A 368 3.20 44.16 15.30
C ARG A 368 3.19 45.09 16.52
N PHE A 369 3.31 44.58 17.75
CA PHE A 369 3.20 45.37 19.00
C PHE A 369 4.41 45.28 19.97
N GLY A 370 5.57 44.77 19.53
CA GLY A 370 6.82 44.75 20.32
C GLY A 370 7.65 46.06 20.23
N PRO A 371 8.50 46.38 21.22
CA PRO A 371 9.06 47.73 21.40
C PRO A 371 10.01 48.15 20.27
N LEU A 372 10.06 49.48 20.07
CA LEU A 372 10.80 50.27 19.09
C LEU A 372 12.34 50.20 19.24
N ILE A 373 12.90 49.02 19.50
CA ILE A 373 14.36 48.79 19.62
C ILE A 373 14.78 47.77 18.56
N PRO A 374 15.65 48.15 17.59
CA PRO A 374 16.18 47.21 16.61
C PRO A 374 17.21 46.30 17.30
N THR A 375 16.73 45.21 17.91
CA THR A 375 17.61 44.09 18.22
C THR A 375 17.83 43.29 16.94
N PRO A 376 19.08 42.96 16.57
CA PRO A 376 19.34 42.13 15.40
C PRO A 376 18.93 40.70 15.76
N THR A 377 17.65 40.38 15.57
CA THR A 377 17.23 38.99 15.51
C THR A 377 17.88 38.40 14.28
N GLN A 378 18.92 37.59 14.51
CA GLN A 378 19.44 36.71 13.49
C GLN A 378 18.27 35.87 12.98
N ARG A 379 17.69 36.26 11.85
CA ARG A 379 16.89 35.33 11.04
C ARG A 379 17.83 34.17 10.76
N LYS A 380 17.60 33.03 11.40
CA LYS A 380 18.28 31.77 11.06
C LYS A 380 18.07 31.56 9.56
N LYS A 381 19.15 31.75 8.82
CA LYS A 381 19.19 31.71 7.37
C LYS A 381 18.93 30.26 6.96
N GLY A 382 17.68 29.91 6.66
CA GLY A 382 17.30 28.57 6.21
C GLY A 382 16.02 27.98 6.80
N GLU A 383 15.43 28.57 7.85
CA GLU A 383 14.15 28.10 8.38
C GLU A 383 12.99 28.66 7.53
N GLU A 384 12.27 27.76 6.89
CA GLU A 384 11.11 28.10 6.08
C GLU A 384 9.98 28.71 6.93
N SER A 385 9.36 29.78 6.42
CA SER A 385 8.25 30.46 7.10
C SER A 385 7.10 29.50 7.42
N GLN A 386 6.51 29.63 8.60
CA GLN A 386 5.31 28.87 8.99
C GLN A 386 4.18 29.00 7.95
N LEU A 387 4.02 30.19 7.36
CA LEU A 387 3.04 30.42 6.31
C LEU A 387 3.35 29.64 5.02
N ALA A 388 4.63 29.45 4.70
CA ALA A 388 5.03 28.65 3.53
C ALA A 388 4.75 27.16 3.75
N LYS A 389 4.97 26.64 4.98
CA LYS A 389 4.54 25.28 5.37
C LYS A 389 3.03 25.10 5.22
N ILE A 390 2.24 26.03 5.76
CA ILE A 390 0.77 26.03 5.64
C ILE A 390 0.33 26.08 4.17
N THR A 391 1.02 26.86 3.34
CA THR A 391 0.74 26.94 1.90
C THR A 391 1.01 25.59 1.20
N ARG A 392 2.03 24.84 1.62
CA ARG A 392 2.26 23.49 1.09
C ARG A 392 1.19 22.50 1.56
N ASP A 393 0.82 22.54 2.84
CA ASP A 393 -0.24 21.70 3.39
C ASP A 393 -1.57 21.94 2.64
N SER A 394 -1.95 23.21 2.40
CA SER A 394 -3.16 23.56 1.66
C SER A 394 -3.10 23.14 0.18
N ALA A 395 -1.95 23.32 -0.47
CA ALA A 395 -1.73 22.88 -1.84
C ALA A 395 -1.86 21.36 -1.97
N LYS A 396 -1.28 20.60 -1.02
CA LYS A 396 -1.37 19.13 -1.00
C LYS A 396 -2.81 18.66 -0.91
N ILE A 397 -3.58 19.18 0.06
CA ILE A 397 -5.01 18.84 0.22
C ILE A 397 -5.78 19.15 -1.07
N THR A 398 -5.53 20.31 -1.68
CA THR A 398 -6.20 20.73 -2.91
C THR A 398 -5.89 19.79 -4.08
N VAL A 399 -4.63 19.43 -4.28
CA VAL A 399 -4.20 18.51 -5.36
C VAL A 399 -4.88 17.14 -5.19
N GLU A 400 -4.93 16.59 -3.98
CA GLU A 400 -5.60 15.31 -3.71
C GLU A 400 -7.11 15.38 -4.05
N GLN A 401 -7.80 16.48 -3.71
CA GLN A 401 -9.21 16.66 -4.08
C GLN A 401 -9.42 16.81 -5.58
N VAL A 402 -8.54 17.54 -6.27
CA VAL A 402 -8.59 17.70 -7.73
C VAL A 402 -8.37 16.37 -8.43
N HIS A 403 -7.45 15.52 -7.97
CA HIS A 403 -7.28 14.16 -8.51
C HIS A 403 -8.54 13.31 -8.33
N GLY A 404 -9.17 13.38 -7.15
CA GLY A 404 -10.44 12.70 -6.89
C GLY A 404 -11.57 13.16 -7.83
N LEU A 405 -11.68 14.46 -8.07
CA LEU A 405 -12.67 15.06 -8.99
C LEU A 405 -12.37 14.68 -10.45
N MET A 406 -11.11 14.76 -10.87
CA MET A 406 -10.68 14.38 -12.22
C MET A 406 -11.06 12.92 -12.52
N SER A 407 -10.89 12.01 -11.56
CA SER A 407 -11.36 10.64 -11.68
C SER A 407 -12.88 10.56 -11.94
N GLN A 408 -13.71 11.35 -11.25
CA GLN A 408 -15.16 11.39 -11.49
C GLN A 408 -15.51 11.92 -12.87
N VAL A 409 -14.87 13.01 -13.29
CA VAL A 409 -15.09 13.61 -14.62
C VAL A 409 -14.73 12.63 -15.73
N ILE A 410 -13.60 11.94 -15.60
CA ILE A 410 -13.19 10.90 -16.56
C ILE A 410 -14.25 9.79 -16.64
N LYS A 411 -14.75 9.32 -15.50
CA LYS A 411 -15.80 8.29 -15.45
C LYS A 411 -17.11 8.77 -16.09
N ASP A 412 -17.51 10.01 -15.85
CA ASP A 412 -18.71 10.58 -16.47
C ASP A 412 -18.57 10.69 -18.00
N ILE A 413 -17.43 11.13 -18.50
CA ILE A 413 -17.14 11.19 -19.94
C ILE A 413 -17.15 9.78 -20.56
N LEU A 414 -16.52 8.80 -19.90
CA LEU A 414 -16.40 7.45 -20.44
C LEU A 414 -17.75 6.70 -20.45
N PHE A 415 -18.58 6.86 -19.42
CA PHE A 415 -19.75 6.01 -19.21
C PHE A 415 -21.10 6.71 -19.43
N ASN A 416 -21.19 8.02 -19.19
CA ASN A 416 -22.46 8.76 -19.23
C ASN A 416 -22.60 9.68 -20.44
N SER A 417 -21.48 10.13 -21.02
CA SER A 417 -21.48 11.05 -22.19
C SER A 417 -21.66 10.34 -23.54
N VAL A 418 -21.64 9.01 -23.58
CA VAL A 418 -21.89 8.22 -24.81
C VAL A 418 -23.39 8.13 -25.07
N ARG A 419 -23.98 9.20 -25.61
CA ARG A 419 -25.35 9.10 -26.17
C ARG A 419 -25.31 8.20 -27.40
N PRO A 420 -26.23 7.24 -27.56
CA PRO A 420 -26.41 6.57 -28.84
C PRO A 420 -26.73 7.65 -29.88
N SER A 421 -25.99 7.66 -30.99
CA SER A 421 -26.42 8.37 -32.19
C SER A 421 -27.75 7.72 -32.63
N HIS A 422 -28.87 8.23 -32.14
CA HIS A 422 -30.17 7.99 -32.74
C HIS A 422 -30.14 8.69 -34.09
N LYS A 423 -29.65 7.98 -35.13
CA LYS A 423 -30.04 8.27 -36.50
C LYS A 423 -31.51 7.91 -36.64
N SER A 424 -32.39 8.81 -36.23
CA SER A 424 -33.76 8.83 -36.71
C SER A 424 -33.74 9.38 -38.14
N GLN A 425 -33.57 8.50 -39.12
CA GLN A 425 -34.19 8.77 -40.42
C GLN A 425 -35.67 8.42 -40.28
N PRO A 426 -36.61 9.33 -40.57
CA PRO A 426 -37.99 8.94 -40.73
C PRO A 426 -38.10 8.20 -42.07
N GLU A 427 -38.35 6.89 -42.04
CA GLU A 427 -38.88 6.18 -43.20
C GLU A 427 -40.24 6.81 -43.56
N SER A 428 -40.24 7.59 -44.64
CA SER A 428 -41.48 8.02 -45.30
C SER A 428 -41.83 6.92 -46.31
N SER A 429 -42.91 6.18 -46.02
CA SER A 429 -43.82 5.56 -47.00
C SER A 429 -44.76 4.55 -46.32
N GLY A 430 -45.82 5.05 -45.68
CA GLY A 430 -47.05 4.28 -45.47
C GLY A 430 -47.97 4.41 -46.69
N PRO A 431 -48.79 3.40 -47.04
CA PRO A 431 -49.48 3.32 -48.33
C PRO A 431 -50.74 4.21 -48.38
N GLU A 432 -51.03 4.78 -49.55
CA GLU A 432 -52.27 5.53 -49.84
C GLU A 432 -53.53 4.64 -49.76
N PRO A 433 -54.69 5.17 -49.32
CA PRO A 433 -55.94 4.45 -49.31
C PRO A 433 -56.60 4.46 -50.70
N MET A 434 -56.88 3.28 -51.25
CA MET A 434 -57.73 3.15 -52.45
C MET A 434 -59.18 3.53 -52.13
N VAL A 435 -59.67 4.54 -52.84
CA VAL A 435 -61.09 4.94 -52.92
C VAL A 435 -61.87 3.81 -53.63
N GLN A 436 -62.93 3.32 -52.98
CA GLN A 436 -63.89 2.40 -53.57
C GLN A 436 -64.72 3.13 -54.64
N SER A 437 -64.88 2.50 -55.81
CA SER A 437 -65.94 2.80 -56.79
C SER A 437 -66.96 1.67 -56.76
#